data_AF-F3PUQ9-F1
#
_entry.id   AF-F3PUQ9-F1
#
_cell.length_a   1.000
_cell.length_b   1.000
_cell.length_c   1.000
_cell.angle_alpha   90.00
_cell.angle_beta   90.00
_cell.angle_gamma   90.00
#
_symmetry.space_group_name_H-M   'P 1'
#
loop_
_entity.id
_entity.type
_entity.pdbx_description
1 polymer ?
#
loop_
_entity_poly.entity_id
_entity_poly.type
_entity_poly.pdbx_seq_one_letter_code
_entity_poly.pdbx_strand_id
1 'polypeptide(L)' 'MPESPSPIPEQKSESAPRLSCHTELRILVDIRMSNGVHISQKNLSYEGLKSLVEKLEGLCWILQD' A
#
# COMPACT_ATOMS: atom_id res chain seq x y z
N MET A 1 -16.21 55.00 -23.52
CA MET A 1 -16.55 54.19 -22.34
C MET A 1 -17.46 53.06 -22.78
N PRO A 2 -16.94 51.83 -22.97
CA PRO A 2 -17.76 50.64 -23.20
C PRO A 2 -17.95 49.88 -21.88
N GLU A 3 -19.21 49.68 -21.51
CA GLU A 3 -19.67 48.81 -20.44
C GLU A 3 -19.37 47.35 -20.84
N SER A 4 -18.78 46.57 -19.93
CA SER A 4 -18.50 45.14 -20.15
C SER A 4 -19.21 44.31 -19.07
N PRO A 5 -19.86 43.19 -19.44
CA PRO A 5 -20.91 42.56 -18.64
C PRO A 5 -20.39 41.79 -17.43
N SER A 6 -21.26 41.60 -16.43
CA SER A 6 -20.99 40.92 -15.16
C SER A 6 -20.46 39.49 -15.35
N PRO A 7 -19.57 39.01 -14.44
CA PRO A 7 -19.05 37.65 -14.49
C PRO A 7 -20.14 36.63 -14.13
N ILE A 8 -20.31 35.65 -15.01
CA ILE A 8 -21.14 34.45 -14.81
C ILE A 8 -20.57 33.68 -13.61
N PRO A 9 -21.39 33.18 -12.65
CA PRO A 9 -20.89 32.36 -11.56
C PRO A 9 -20.23 31.11 -12.15
N GLU A 10 -18.93 30.95 -11.90
CA GLU A 10 -18.18 29.76 -12.26
C GLU A 10 -18.91 28.53 -11.74
N GLN A 11 -19.41 27.75 -12.70
CA GLN A 11 -20.02 26.46 -12.49
C GLN A 11 -19.02 25.61 -11.71
N LYS A 12 -19.28 25.46 -10.41
CA LYS A 12 -18.57 24.57 -9.49
C LYS A 12 -18.42 23.25 -10.22
N SER A 13 -17.18 22.97 -10.66
CA SER A 13 -16.82 21.67 -11.20
C SER A 13 -17.12 20.69 -10.07
N GLU A 14 -18.26 20.02 -10.20
CA GLU A 14 -18.63 18.87 -9.42
C GLU A 14 -17.58 17.81 -9.77
N SER A 15 -16.46 17.89 -9.05
CA SER A 15 -15.49 16.83 -9.02
C SER A 15 -16.26 15.63 -8.51
N ALA A 16 -16.63 14.77 -9.46
CA ALA A 16 -17.10 13.43 -9.22
C ALA A 16 -16.36 12.89 -7.99
N PRO A 17 -17.05 12.25 -7.02
CA PRO A 17 -16.39 11.72 -5.85
C PRO A 17 -15.20 10.96 -6.37
N ARG A 18 -13.99 11.44 -6.07
CA ARG A 18 -12.78 10.73 -6.40
C ARG A 18 -13.01 9.44 -5.64
N LEU A 19 -13.43 8.40 -6.35
CA LEU A 19 -13.42 7.04 -5.86
C LEU A 19 -11.94 6.77 -5.69
N SER A 20 -11.39 7.31 -4.60
CA SER A 20 -10.18 6.85 -4.04
C SER A 20 -10.55 5.44 -3.58
N CYS A 21 -10.46 4.51 -4.53
CA CYS A 21 -10.14 3.14 -4.22
C CYS A 21 -8.78 3.20 -3.52
N HIS A 22 -8.80 3.62 -2.25
CA HIS A 22 -7.82 3.28 -1.25
C HIS A 22 -8.02 1.78 -1.00
N THR A 23 -7.79 0.97 -2.03
CA THR A 23 -7.58 -0.45 -1.83
C THR A 23 -6.20 -0.50 -1.21
N GLU A 24 -6.17 -0.48 0.12
CA GLU A 24 -4.95 -0.64 0.90
C GLU A 24 -4.18 -1.83 0.32
N LEU A 25 -2.90 -1.63 0.01
CA LEU A 25 -2.03 -2.68 -0.53
C LEU A 25 -2.03 -3.87 0.44
N ARG A 26 -2.44 -5.04 -0.05
CA ARG A 26 -2.52 -6.28 0.71
C ARG A 26 -1.56 -7.28 0.09
N ILE A 27 -0.51 -7.60 0.82
CA ILE A 27 0.58 -8.44 0.36
C ILE A 27 0.36 -9.85 0.90
N LEU A 28 0.65 -10.85 0.06
CA LEU A 28 0.69 -12.26 0.45
C LEU A 28 2.13 -12.74 0.29
N VAL A 29 2.63 -13.45 1.30
CA VAL A 29 3.95 -14.07 1.30
C VAL A 29 3.80 -15.54 1.63
N ASP A 30 4.40 -16.39 0.81
CA ASP A 30 4.49 -17.84 1.02
C ASP A 30 5.95 -18.27 0.80
N ILE A 31 6.60 -18.75 1.85
CA ILE A 31 8.01 -19.18 1.85
C ILE A 31 8.05 -20.67 2.16
N ARG A 32 8.58 -21.45 1.23
CA ARG A 32 8.71 -22.90 1.37
C ARG A 32 10.17 -23.29 1.22
N MET A 33 10.72 -23.95 2.23
CA MET A 33 12.11 -24.40 2.25
C MET A 33 12.18 -25.91 2.04
N SER A 34 13.28 -26.40 1.48
CA SER A 34 13.48 -27.83 1.21
C SER A 34 13.56 -28.68 2.48
N ASN A 35 13.89 -28.07 3.62
CA ASN A 35 13.89 -28.70 4.94
C ASN A 35 12.49 -28.83 5.56
N GLY A 36 11.43 -28.47 4.83
CA GLY A 36 10.05 -28.58 5.28
C GLY A 36 9.52 -27.39 6.07
N VAL A 37 10.33 -26.34 6.29
CA VAL A 37 9.86 -25.09 6.89
C VAL A 37 8.93 -24.36 5.91
N HIS A 38 7.77 -23.92 6.40
CA HIS A 38 6.76 -23.20 5.64
C HIS A 38 6.25 -21.98 6.42
N ILE A 39 6.26 -20.81 5.77
CA ILE A 39 5.74 -19.55 6.32
C ILE A 39 4.73 -19.00 5.32
N SER A 40 3.47 -18.86 5.73
CA SER A 40 2.40 -18.27 4.92
C SER A 40 1.74 -17.12 5.67
N GLN A 41 1.78 -15.93 5.10
CA GLN A 41 1.11 -14.74 5.63
C GLN A 41 0.28 -14.08 4.53
N LYS A 42 -0.94 -13.67 4.88
CA LYS A 42 -1.87 -12.99 3.98
C LYS A 42 -2.18 -11.62 4.55
N ASN A 43 -2.61 -10.72 3.69
CA ASN A 43 -3.09 -9.38 4.08
C ASN A 43 -2.02 -8.58 4.85
N LEU A 44 -0.76 -8.73 4.47
CA LEU A 44 0.31 -7.92 5.02
C LEU A 44 0.21 -6.50 4.48
N SER A 45 0.36 -5.53 5.39
CA SER A 45 0.76 -4.19 5.02
C SER A 45 2.25 -4.18 4.67
N TYR A 46 2.73 -3.07 4.11
CA TYR A 46 4.16 -2.87 3.88
C TYR A 46 4.99 -3.00 5.17
N GLU A 47 4.53 -2.39 6.27
CA GLU A 47 5.17 -2.53 7.60
C GLU A 47 5.18 -3.99 8.07
N GLY A 48 4.10 -4.73 7.83
CA GLY A 48 4.04 -6.15 8.14
C GLY A 48 5.05 -6.98 7.35
N LEU A 49 5.22 -6.67 6.05
CA LEU A 49 6.25 -7.29 5.22
C LEU A 49 7.66 -6.96 5.72
N LYS A 50 7.93 -5.69 6.04
CA LYS A 50 9.23 -5.25 6.57
C LYS A 50 9.60 -6.00 7.84
N SER A 51 8.66 -6.11 8.80
CA SER A 51 8.88 -6.85 10.04
C SER A 51 9.10 -8.35 9.80
N LEU A 52 8.43 -8.94 8.81
CA LEU A 52 8.68 -10.33 8.43
C LEU A 52 10.10 -10.54 7.91
N VAL A 53 10.60 -9.62 7.07
CA VAL A 53 11.98 -9.67 6.54
C VAL A 53 13.01 -9.57 7.67
N GLU A 54 12.86 -8.59 8.58
CA GLU A 54 13.79 -8.42 9.72
C GLU A 54 13.88 -9.68 10.59
N LYS A 55 12.74 -10.37 10.83
CA LYS A 55 12.73 -11.65 11.58
C LYS A 55 13.44 -12.78 10.84
N LEU A 56 13.25 -12.87 9.52
CA LEU A 56 13.91 -13.88 8.69
C LEU A 56 15.42 -13.67 8.65
N GLU A 57 15.86 -12.42 8.55
CA GLU A 57 17.28 -12.05 8.64
C GLU A 57 17.84 -12.48 9.99
N GLY A 58 17.17 -12.16 11.10
CA GLY A 58 17.58 -12.58 12.45
C GLY A 58 17.78 -14.09 12.60
N LEU A 59 16.93 -14.91 11.98
CA LEU A 59 17.09 -16.36 11.97
C LEU A 59 18.34 -16.81 11.18
N CYS A 60 18.69 -16.10 10.11
CA CYS A 60 19.91 -16.38 9.33
C CYS A 60 21.17 -16.07 10.15
N TRP A 61 21.17 -14.98 10.93
CA TRP A 61 22.29 -14.61 11.81
C TRP A 61 22.51 -15.62 12.95
N ILE A 62 21.44 -16.13 13.57
CA ILE A 62 21.53 -17.13 14.65
C ILE A 62 22.13 -18.45 14.15
N LEU A 63 21.93 -18.78 12.88
CA LEU A 63 22.45 -20.03 12.30
C LEU A 63 23.93 -19.95 11.89
N GLN A 64 24.58 -18.79 12.06
CA GLN A 64 26.00 -18.59 11.74
C GLN A 64 26.94 -18.55 12.96
N ASP A 65 26.42 -18.66 14.19
CA ASP A 65 27.18 -18.89 15.44
C ASP A 65 27.21 -20.39 15.79
#